data_AF-K2D5J0-F1
#
_entry.id   AF-K2D5J0-F1
#
_cell.length_a   1.000
_cell.length_b   1.000
_cell.length_c   1.000
_cell.angle_alpha   90.00
_cell.angle_beta   90.00
_cell.angle_gamma   90.00
#
_symmetry.space_group_name_H-M   'P 1'
#
loop_
_entity.id
_entity.type
_entity.pdbx_description
1 polymer ?
#
loop_
_entity_poly.entity_id
_entity_poly.type
_entity_poly.pdbx_seq_one_letter_code
_entity_poly.pdbx_strand_id
1 'polypeptide(L)'
;MGHHEHEKLAGASLRVGVMTFTDTRDESSDKSGAILKDLLGAAGHQIKGYRIVREDPELMRQALQEWLLSPEFDAVVTNGGTGLTARDGTV
;
A
#
# COMPACT_ATOMS: atom_id res chain seq x y z
N MET A 1 30.60 3.81 -10.50
CA MET A 1 29.43 4.64 -10.85
C MET A 1 28.19 3.78 -10.72
N GLY A 2 27.25 4.16 -9.86
CA GLY A 2 26.05 3.36 -9.58
C GLY A 2 25.53 3.55 -8.17
N HIS A 3 25.56 4.78 -7.65
CA HIS A 3 24.92 5.17 -6.40
C HIS A 3 23.90 6.25 -6.81
N HIS A 4 22.79 5.84 -7.42
CA HIS A 4 21.72 6.77 -7.78
C HIS A 4 20.78 6.92 -6.58
N GLU A 5 20.98 8.04 -5.88
CA GLU A 5 19.91 8.96 -5.46
C GLU A 5 18.63 8.35 -4.88
N HIS A 6 18.67 7.91 -3.63
CA HIS A 6 17.47 7.66 -2.80
C HIS A 6 17.35 8.65 -1.63
N GLU A 7 17.97 9.83 -1.70
CA GLU A 7 18.16 10.72 -0.55
C GLU A 7 17.57 12.13 -0.73
N LYS A 8 16.52 12.30 -1.53
CA LYS A 8 15.95 13.64 -1.82
C LYS A 8 14.47 13.87 -1.50
N LEU A 9 13.86 13.06 -0.63
CA LEU A 9 12.54 13.35 -0.05
C LEU A 9 12.48 13.14 1.48
N ALA A 10 13.61 13.23 2.18
CA ALA A 10 13.75 13.00 3.62
C ALA A 10 13.08 14.07 4.53
N GLY A 11 12.04 14.77 4.08
CA GLY A 11 11.41 15.84 4.85
C GLY A 11 9.93 16.14 4.58
N ALA A 12 9.27 15.41 3.67
CA ALA A 12 7.84 15.60 3.42
C ALA A 12 7.03 14.52 4.16
N SER A 13 6.27 14.94 5.18
CA SER A 13 5.26 14.10 5.82
C SER A 13 4.12 13.85 4.82
N LEU A 14 4.18 12.74 4.08
CA LEU A 14 3.12 12.28 3.18
C LEU A 14 1.98 11.62 3.94
N ARG A 15 0.77 11.74 3.40
CA ARG A 15 -0.43 11.04 3.84
C ARG A 15 -0.52 9.71 3.09
N VAL A 16 -0.23 8.62 3.77
CA VAL A 16 -0.07 7.30 3.13
C VAL A 16 -1.23 6.38 3.50
N GLY A 17 -1.80 5.71 2.51
CA GLY A 17 -2.73 4.60 2.69
C GLY A 17 -2.00 3.27 2.55
N VAL A 18 -2.35 2.28 3.38
CA VAL A 18 -1.82 0.91 3.27
C VAL A 18 -2.95 -0.04 2.88
N MET A 19 -2.79 -0.72 1.73
CA MET A 19 -3.75 -1.72 1.25
C MET A 19 -3.13 -3.10 1.21
N THR A 20 -3.87 -4.09 1.70
CA THR A 20 -3.43 -5.49 1.71
C THR A 20 -4.35 -6.33 0.86
N PHE A 21 -3.81 -6.94 -0.19
CA PHE A 21 -4.53 -7.85 -1.08
C PHE A 21 -4.33 -9.29 -0.61
N THR A 22 -5.41 -9.91 -0.14
CA THR A 22 -5.37 -11.29 0.34
C THR A 22 -6.76 -11.91 0.43
N ASP A 23 -6.88 -13.19 0.07
CA ASP A 23 -8.11 -13.96 0.28
C ASP A 23 -8.20 -14.64 1.65
N THR A 24 -7.08 -14.75 2.38
CA THR A 24 -6.96 -15.64 3.55
C THR A 24 -6.56 -14.96 4.86
N ARG A 25 -6.16 -13.69 4.83
CA ARG A 25 -5.73 -12.95 6.03
C ARG A 25 -6.75 -11.89 6.41
N ASP A 26 -6.93 -11.73 7.71
CA ASP A 26 -7.67 -10.62 8.33
C ASP A 26 -6.71 -9.67 9.06
N GLU A 27 -7.22 -8.56 9.58
CA GLU A 27 -6.42 -7.51 10.27
C GLU A 27 -5.48 -8.07 11.34
N SER A 28 -5.96 -9.08 12.09
CA SER A 28 -5.19 -9.71 13.16
C SER A 28 -4.05 -10.60 12.67
N SER A 29 -4.09 -11.05 11.41
CA SER A 29 -3.08 -11.93 10.83
C SER A 29 -2.18 -11.22 9.81
N ASP A 30 -2.48 -9.97 9.46
CA ASP A 30 -1.67 -9.18 8.54
C ASP A 30 -0.46 -8.53 9.23
N LYS A 31 0.56 -9.36 9.47
CA LYS A 31 1.85 -8.90 9.98
C LYS A 31 2.55 -7.95 9.02
N SER A 32 2.37 -8.13 7.71
CA SER A 32 3.02 -7.34 6.67
C SER A 32 2.50 -5.90 6.66
N GLY A 33 1.17 -5.70 6.73
CA GLY A 33 0.60 -4.36 6.84
C GLY A 33 0.90 -3.69 8.18
N ALA A 34 0.98 -4.45 9.28
CA ALA A 34 1.43 -3.91 10.57
C ALA A 34 2.87 -3.36 10.49
N ILE A 35 3.79 -4.13 9.91
CA ILE A 35 5.20 -3.71 9.71
C ILE A 35 5.27 -2.47 8.82
N LEU A 36 4.50 -2.41 7.72
CA LEU A 36 4.50 -1.24 6.83
C LEU A 36 4.02 0.02 7.54
N LYS A 37 2.95 -0.07 8.35
CA LYS A 37 2.46 1.06 9.14
C LYS A 37 3.51 1.57 10.12
N ASP A 38 4.22 0.65 10.79
CA ASP A 38 5.30 0.99 11.72
C ASP A 38 6.47 1.68 11.00
N LEU A 39 6.96 1.10 9.90
CA LEU A 39 8.08 1.66 9.11
C LEU A 39 7.75 3.04 8.53
N LEU A 40 6.55 3.20 7.95
CA LEU A 40 6.10 4.46 7.39
C LEU A 40 5.87 5.52 8.49
N GLY A 41 5.31 5.12 9.63
CA GLY A 41 5.16 5.99 10.79
C GLY A 41 6.50 6.44 11.36
N ALA A 42 7.45 5.51 11.50
CA ALA A 42 8.82 5.78 11.95
C ALA A 42 9.58 6.70 10.99
N ALA A 43 9.29 6.63 9.68
CA ALA A 43 9.81 7.54 8.67
C ALA A 43 9.17 8.95 8.70
N GLY A 44 8.17 9.18 9.56
CA GLY A 44 7.50 10.48 9.73
C GLY A 44 6.31 10.71 8.80
N HIS A 45 5.76 9.65 8.18
CA HIS A 45 4.55 9.74 7.36
C HIS A 45 3.27 9.59 8.19
N GLN A 46 2.17 10.14 7.69
CA GLN A 46 0.86 10.02 8.30
C GLN A 46 0.08 8.88 7.67
N ILE A 47 -0.18 7.80 8.42
CA ILE A 47 -1.07 6.74 7.96
C ILE A 47 -2.51 7.26 8.01
N LYS A 48 -3.14 7.45 6.84
CA LYS A 48 -4.53 7.93 6.73
C LYS A 48 -5.55 6.81 6.61
N GLY A 49 -5.13 5.63 6.21
CA GLY A 49 -6.04 4.52 5.97
C GLY A 49 -5.30 3.20 5.93
N TYR A 50 -6.00 2.16 6.38
CA TYR A 50 -5.60 0.78 6.23
C TYR A 50 -6.81 -0.01 5.74
N ARG A 51 -6.64 -0.83 4.70
CA ARG A 51 -7.73 -1.64 4.14
C ARG A 51 -7.22 -2.98 3.65
N ILE A 52 -7.92 -4.03 4.02
CA ILE A 52 -7.74 -5.35 3.40
C ILE A 52 -8.77 -5.49 2.28
N VAL A 53 -8.32 -5.94 1.12
CA VAL A 53 -9.15 -6.21 -0.05
C VAL A 53 -8.87 -7.63 -0.51
N ARG A 54 -9.91 -8.34 -0.95
CA ARG A 54 -9.74 -9.68 -1.51
C ARG A 54 -8.98 -9.64 -2.83
N GLU A 55 -8.37 -10.75 -3.22
CA GLU A 55 -7.60 -10.88 -4.47
C GLU A 55 -8.54 -11.06 -5.68
N ASP A 56 -9.50 -10.13 -5.81
CA ASP A 56 -10.43 -10.01 -6.91
C ASP A 56 -10.07 -8.77 -7.74
N PRO A 57 -9.80 -8.90 -9.05
CA PRO A 57 -9.34 -7.78 -9.89
C PRO A 57 -10.28 -6.57 -9.88
N GLU A 58 -11.59 -6.78 -9.86
CA GLU A 58 -12.58 -5.71 -9.82
C GLU A 58 -12.54 -4.99 -8.46
N LEU A 59 -12.52 -5.75 -7.35
CA LEU A 59 -12.42 -5.17 -6.02
C LEU A 59 -11.11 -4.42 -5.79
N MET A 60 -9.99 -4.96 -6.27
CA MET A 60 -8.68 -4.31 -6.19
C MET A 60 -8.66 -3.01 -6.97
N ARG A 61 -9.15 -3.00 -8.23
CA ARG A 61 -9.25 -1.79 -9.04
C ARG A 61 -10.16 -0.75 -8.41
N GLN A 62 -11.33 -1.16 -7.92
CA GLN A 62 -12.29 -0.24 -7.31
C GLN A 62 -11.70 0.42 -6.07
N ALA A 63 -11.10 -0.36 -5.17
CA ALA A 63 -10.54 0.17 -3.94
C ALA A 63 -9.31 1.06 -4.19
N LEU A 64 -8.47 0.72 -5.19
CA LEU A 64 -7.38 1.60 -5.61
C LEU A 64 -7.89 2.91 -6.20
N GLN A 65 -8.88 2.87 -7.10
CA GLN A 65 -9.46 4.09 -7.69
C GLN A 65 -10.08 4.99 -6.62
N GLU A 66 -10.78 4.41 -5.64
CA GLU A 66 -11.37 5.15 -4.52
C GLU A 66 -10.31 5.96 -3.76
N TRP A 67 -9.16 5.36 -3.48
CA TRP A 67 -8.08 6.03 -2.75
C TRP A 67 -7.28 6.99 -3.62
N LEU A 68 -7.04 6.66 -4.88
CA LEU A 68 -6.36 7.55 -5.84
C LEU A 68 -7.15 8.80 -6.17
N LEU A 69 -8.48 8.74 -6.12
CA LEU A 69 -9.37 9.89 -6.32
C LEU A 69 -9.59 10.69 -5.02
N SER A 70 -9.22 10.14 -3.86
CA SER A 70 -9.38 10.83 -2.60
C SER A 70 -8.24 11.82 -2.37
N PRO A 71 -8.55 13.10 -2.07
CA PRO A 71 -7.53 14.09 -1.75
C PRO A 71 -6.87 13.83 -0.39
N GLU A 72 -7.30 12.82 0.36
CA GLU A 72 -6.76 12.47 1.68
C GLU A 72 -5.44 11.70 1.61
N PHE A 73 -5.13 11.06 0.49
CA PHE A 73 -3.93 10.26 0.30
C PHE A 73 -2.98 10.93 -0.71
N ASP A 74 -1.71 11.06 -0.33
CA ASP A 74 -0.63 11.45 -1.22
C ASP A 74 0.03 10.22 -1.87
N ALA A 75 -0.02 9.06 -1.20
CA ALA A 75 0.50 7.80 -1.71
C ALA A 75 -0.30 6.61 -1.17
N VAL A 76 -0.37 5.53 -1.96
CA VAL A 76 -0.94 4.24 -1.55
C VAL A 76 0.12 3.16 -1.69
N VAL A 77 0.35 2.41 -0.62
CA VAL A 77 1.27 1.28 -0.58
C VAL A 77 0.44 0.00 -0.50
N THR A 78 0.62 -0.88 -1.47
CA THR A 78 -0.05 -2.19 -1.48
C THR A 78 0.91 -3.30 -1.07
N ASN A 79 0.39 -4.34 -0.42
CA ASN A 79 1.10 -5.60 -0.20
C ASN A 79 0.18 -6.80 -0.47
N GLY A 80 0.77 -7.96 -0.77
CA GLY A 80 0.00 -9.13 -1.22
C GLY A 80 -0.42 -9.02 -2.70
N GLY A 81 -0.86 -10.13 -3.31
CA GLY A 81 -1.24 -10.16 -4.72
C GLY A 81 -0.09 -9.98 -5.72
N THR A 82 1.18 -10.21 -5.38
CA THR A 82 2.29 -10.14 -6.38
C THR A 82 2.43 -11.45 -7.18
N GLY A 83 1.35 -12.22 -7.31
CA GLY A 83 1.38 -13.52 -7.96
C GLY A 83 1.61 -13.34 -9.45
N LEU A 84 2.77 -13.74 -9.97
CA LEU A 84 3.10 -13.87 -11.40
C LEU A 84 2.24 -14.97 -12.08
N THR A 85 0.94 -15.00 -11.85
CA THR A 85 0.00 -15.97 -12.40
C THR A 85 -1.14 -15.22 -13.06
N ALA A 86 -1.65 -15.73 -14.19
CA ALA A 86 -2.57 -15.07 -15.12
C ALA A 86 -3.95 -14.61 -14.55
N ARG A 87 -4.14 -14.67 -13.24
CA ARG A 87 -5.26 -14.08 -12.50
C ARG A 87 -4.96 -12.67 -11.97
N ASP A 88 -3.71 -12.24 -12.06
CA ASP A 88 -3.21 -11.01 -11.47
C ASP A 88 -3.14 -9.89 -12.52
N GLY A 89 -4.21 -9.09 -12.58
CA GLY A 89 -4.38 -7.98 -13.52
C GLY A 89 -3.74 -6.68 -13.04
N THR A 90 -2.50 -6.74 -12.55
CA THR A 90 -1.74 -5.55 -12.14
C THR A 90 -1.00 -4.98 -13.36
N VAL A 91 -1.65 -4.05 -14.08
CA VAL A 91 -1.06 -3.17 -15.10
C VAL A 91 -1.26 -1.71 -14.75
#